data_AF-A0AAD2JQV2-F1
#
_entry.id   AF-A0AAD2JQV2-F1
#
_cell.length_a   1.000
_cell.length_b   1.000
_cell.length_c   1.000
_cell.angle_alpha   90.00
_cell.angle_beta   90.00
_cell.angle_gamma   90.00
#
_symmetry.space_group_name_H-M   'P 1'
#
loop_
_entity.id
_entity.type
_entity.pdbx_description
1 polymer ?
#
loop_
_entity_poly.entity_id
_entity_poly.type
_entity_poly.pdbx_seq_one_letter_code
_entity_poly.pdbx_strand_id
1 'polypeptide(L)'
;MGVKDKAVKIALRQREYVVRVAGLRKHPPGDDGYKVGDVVKLSEGITSLQENPGKVRIAAGINSKEDNVMSHFNDLCQINREAEEKRAEAAQILRDEAARLIDFYEEWLGLPSMYWEDDDGDLHRYVETGLPCKTAADFSPLSVHNIASAPDNIFRMAVRTWVKSSDSSYPVSVVIALELYSVDAERVSLRVRVEDDISVRVFINKPSEEAWGDVVMHMKKHIANHLKKRAPSALR
;
A
#
# COMPACT_ATOMS: atom_id res chain seq x y z
N MET A 1 13.63 -29.67 26.17
CA MET A 1 13.93 -28.34 25.59
C MET A 1 12.94 -28.10 24.46
N GLY A 2 11.94 -27.27 24.73
CA GLY A 2 10.67 -27.26 23.99
C GLY A 2 10.60 -26.19 22.89
N VAL A 3 9.76 -26.50 21.90
CA VAL A 3 9.40 -25.79 20.66
C VAL A 3 9.05 -24.29 20.83
N LYS A 4 8.93 -23.78 22.06
CA LYS A 4 8.61 -22.38 22.38
C LYS A 4 9.75 -21.40 22.06
N ASP A 5 11.01 -21.83 22.05
CA ASP A 5 12.17 -20.96 21.76
C ASP A 5 12.37 -20.64 20.27
N LYS A 6 11.78 -21.44 19.36
CA LYS A 6 11.84 -21.16 17.92
C LYS A 6 10.79 -20.15 17.45
N ALA A 7 9.63 -20.09 18.12
CA ALA A 7 8.55 -19.16 17.77
C ALA A 7 8.92 -17.70 18.09
N VAL A 8 9.68 -17.46 19.17
CA VAL A 8 10.11 -16.12 19.59
C VAL A 8 11.16 -15.53 18.63
N LYS A 9 11.99 -16.37 17.99
CA LYS A 9 12.97 -15.91 16.99
C LYS A 9 12.36 -15.53 15.63
N ILE A 10 11.17 -16.06 15.29
CA ILE A 10 10.47 -15.68 14.05
C ILE A 10 9.71 -14.36 14.25
N ALA A 11 9.11 -14.14 15.43
CA ALA A 11 8.42 -12.89 15.76
C ALA A 11 9.37 -11.68 15.88
N LEU A 12 10.64 -11.89 16.27
CA LEU A 12 11.62 -10.81 16.36
C LEU A 12 12.20 -10.38 15.00
N ARG A 13 12.16 -11.23 13.96
CA ARG A 13 12.58 -10.83 12.59
C ARG A 13 11.54 -9.96 11.86
N GLN A 14 10.28 -9.98 12.29
CA GLN A 14 9.25 -9.08 11.71
C GLN A 14 9.28 -7.67 12.33
N ARG A 15 9.95 -7.47 13.47
CA ARG A 15 10.07 -6.16 14.12
C ARG A 15 11.16 -5.25 13.54
N GLU A 16 12.16 -5.77 12.83
CA GLU A 16 13.18 -4.93 12.19
C GLU A 16 12.75 -4.35 10.83
N TYR A 17 11.70 -4.88 10.20
CA TYR A 17 11.19 -4.31 8.94
C TYR A 17 10.17 -3.19 9.17
N VAL A 18 9.39 -3.24 10.26
CA VAL A 18 8.35 -2.24 10.55
C VAL A 18 8.93 -0.93 11.09
N VAL A 19 10.10 -0.95 11.74
CA VAL A 19 10.77 0.27 12.24
C VAL A 19 11.37 1.12 11.09
N ARG A 20 11.51 0.57 9.87
CA ARG A 20 11.91 1.37 8.70
C ARG A 20 10.75 2.04 7.96
N VAL A 21 9.50 1.66 8.23
CA VAL A 21 8.32 2.25 7.56
C VAL A 21 7.70 3.39 8.38
N ALA A 22 7.90 3.42 9.71
CA ALA A 22 7.46 4.53 10.55
C ALA A 22 8.47 5.72 10.61
N GLY A 23 9.63 5.60 9.96
CA GLY A 23 10.67 6.64 9.91
C GLY A 23 10.74 7.31 8.54
N LEU A 24 9.75 8.13 8.20
CA LEU A 24 9.84 9.07 7.09
C LEU A 24 11.05 9.99 7.31
N ARG A 25 12.16 9.68 6.63
CA ARG A 25 13.30 10.58 6.42
C ARG A 25 12.78 11.89 5.82
N LYS A 26 12.93 13.00 6.56
CA LYS A 26 13.01 14.33 5.94
C LYS A 26 14.30 14.37 5.11
N HIS A 27 14.20 14.74 3.85
CA HIS A 27 15.31 14.88 2.90
C HIS A 27 16.31 15.99 3.31
N PRO A 28 17.59 15.92 2.88
CA PRO A 28 18.55 17.04 2.91
C PRO A 28 18.42 17.89 1.60
N PRO A 29 19.00 19.11 1.49
CA PRO A 29 20.46 19.33 1.33
C PRO A 29 20.99 20.57 2.08
N GLY A 30 22.29 20.82 1.91
CA GLY A 30 23.11 21.71 2.73
C GLY A 30 23.06 23.21 2.40
N ASP A 31 23.79 23.91 3.28
CA ASP A 31 24.32 25.28 3.24
C ASP A 31 23.33 26.43 3.03
N ASP A 32 23.13 27.21 4.10
CA ASP A 32 23.23 28.67 4.14
C ASP A 32 23.25 29.14 5.61
N GLY A 33 24.26 29.91 5.98
CA GLY A 33 24.51 30.32 7.36
C GLY A 33 23.45 31.25 7.95
N TYR A 34 23.31 31.24 9.27
CA TYR A 34 23.33 32.41 10.18
C TYR A 34 22.84 32.04 11.59
N LYS A 35 23.79 32.13 12.53
CA LYS A 35 23.74 32.56 13.95
C LYS A 35 22.86 31.87 15.03
N VAL A 36 23.55 31.73 16.16
CA VAL A 36 23.23 31.14 17.47
C VAL A 36 22.34 32.07 18.33
N GLY A 37 21.42 31.46 19.08
CA GLY A 37 20.55 32.04 20.14
C GLY A 37 19.17 31.37 20.05
N ASP A 38 18.56 30.71 21.03
CA ASP A 38 18.69 30.73 22.48
C ASP A 38 18.41 29.32 23.06
N VAL A 39 19.16 28.97 24.10
CA VAL A 39 18.89 27.80 24.97
C VAL A 39 17.94 28.26 26.07
N VAL A 40 16.66 27.88 25.99
CA VAL A 40 15.73 28.08 27.11
C VAL A 40 15.93 26.97 28.14
N LYS A 41 16.70 27.29 29.18
CA LYS A 41 16.61 26.65 30.50
C LYS A 41 15.29 27.09 31.14
N LEU A 42 14.45 26.14 31.54
CA LEU A 42 13.39 26.40 32.52
C LEU A 42 13.86 25.88 33.88
N SER A 43 14.23 26.82 34.74
CA SER A 43 14.52 26.66 36.16
C SER A 43 13.29 26.96 37.01
N GLU A 44 13.12 26.14 38.06
CA GLU A 44 12.64 26.47 39.42
C GLU A 44 11.22 26.98 39.70
N GLY A 45 10.70 26.48 40.84
CA GLY A 45 9.42 26.82 41.50
C GLY A 45 8.60 25.55 41.70
N ILE A 46 8.38 24.99 42.90
CA ILE A 46 7.78 25.63 44.07
C ILE A 46 8.23 24.86 45.34
N THR A 47 8.85 25.58 46.29
CA THR A 47 8.90 25.20 47.71
C THR A 47 8.05 26.19 48.49
N SER A 48 6.98 25.70 49.12
CA SER A 48 6.45 26.21 50.38
C SER A 48 5.33 25.28 50.82
N LEU A 49 5.51 24.57 51.93
CA LEU A 49 4.46 24.38 52.93
C LEU A 49 5.11 23.89 54.24
N GLN A 50 4.77 24.63 55.28
CA GLN A 50 5.34 24.69 56.61
C GLN A 50 4.79 23.58 57.52
N GLU A 51 5.58 23.18 58.51
CA GLU A 51 5.39 22.06 59.43
C GLU A 51 4.15 22.16 60.36
N ASN A 52 3.55 21.02 60.68
CA ASN A 52 3.09 20.71 62.05
C ASN A 52 2.96 19.18 62.27
N PRO A 53 3.42 18.62 63.42
CA PRO A 53 3.46 17.18 63.66
C PRO A 53 2.23 16.69 64.45
N GLY A 54 1.49 15.73 63.91
CA GLY A 54 0.25 15.23 64.53
C GLY A 54 -0.18 13.84 64.03
N LYS A 55 0.59 12.82 64.42
CA LYS A 55 0.22 11.40 64.61
C LYS A 55 -1.22 10.98 64.22
N VAL A 56 -1.45 10.47 62.99
CA VAL A 56 -2.57 9.54 62.70
C VAL A 56 -2.18 8.52 61.61
N ARG A 57 -2.01 7.27 62.08
CA ARG A 57 -2.29 5.96 61.42
C ARG A 57 -1.85 5.75 59.96
N ILE A 58 -0.76 4.98 59.81
CA ILE A 58 -0.47 4.22 58.60
C ILE A 58 -1.54 3.12 58.48
N ALA A 59 -2.54 3.34 57.64
CA ALA A 59 -3.37 2.27 57.09
C ALA A 59 -2.71 1.79 55.79
N ALA A 60 -1.94 0.70 55.88
CA ALA A 60 -1.60 -0.09 54.72
C ALA A 60 -2.88 -0.80 54.25
N GLY A 61 -3.66 -0.12 53.41
CA GLY A 61 -4.74 -0.68 52.61
C GLY A 61 -4.23 -0.83 51.18
N ILE A 62 -3.72 -2.02 50.91
CA ILE A 62 -3.09 -2.46 49.68
C ILE A 62 -4.17 -2.50 48.60
N ASN A 63 -4.37 -1.43 47.81
CA ASN A 63 -5.26 -1.42 46.64
C ASN A 63 -4.78 -0.36 45.63
N SER A 64 -3.52 -0.47 45.17
CA SER A 64 -2.95 0.49 44.20
C SER A 64 -2.07 -0.17 43.14
N LYS A 65 -2.05 -1.51 43.06
CA LYS A 65 -1.28 -2.22 42.04
C LYS A 65 -2.09 -3.14 41.14
N GLU A 66 -3.33 -3.46 41.46
CA GLU A 66 -4.20 -4.25 40.57
C GLU A 66 -5.01 -3.37 39.60
N ASP A 67 -5.30 -2.12 39.97
CA ASP A 67 -6.00 -1.16 39.08
C ASP A 67 -5.08 -0.53 38.01
N ASN A 68 -3.76 -0.69 38.12
CA ASN A 68 -2.79 -0.29 37.09
C ASN A 68 -2.35 -1.48 36.21
N VAL A 69 -3.12 -2.58 36.26
CA VAL A 69 -3.03 -3.73 35.35
C VAL A 69 -4.20 -3.67 34.37
N MET A 70 -4.51 -2.49 33.82
CA MET A 70 -4.78 -2.44 32.38
C MET A 70 -3.49 -2.93 31.73
N SER A 71 -3.41 -4.25 31.63
CA SER A 71 -2.21 -5.02 31.34
C SER A 71 -1.55 -4.45 30.09
N HIS A 72 -0.22 -4.35 30.06
CA HIS A 72 0.52 -4.04 28.84
C HIS A 72 0.07 -4.90 27.64
N PHE A 73 -0.51 -6.08 27.89
CA PHE A 73 -1.16 -6.90 26.86
C PHE A 73 -2.43 -6.26 26.26
N ASN A 74 -3.30 -5.65 27.07
CA ASN A 74 -4.48 -4.94 26.59
C ASN A 74 -4.10 -3.71 25.74
N ASP A 75 -3.05 -2.97 26.13
CA ASP A 75 -2.51 -1.88 25.31
C ASP A 75 -2.00 -2.40 23.95
N LEU A 76 -1.29 -3.53 23.94
CA LEU A 76 -0.84 -4.15 22.69
C LEU A 76 -2.03 -4.63 21.83
N CYS A 77 -3.08 -5.18 22.43
CA CYS A 77 -4.31 -5.54 21.72
C CYS A 77 -5.01 -4.31 21.11
N GLN A 78 -5.05 -3.20 21.84
CA GLN A 78 -5.60 -1.92 21.36
C GLN A 78 -4.81 -1.40 20.15
N ILE A 79 -3.49 -1.34 20.27
CA ILE A 79 -2.59 -0.89 19.18
C ILE A 79 -2.75 -1.80 17.95
N ASN A 80 -2.85 -3.12 18.15
CA ASN A 80 -3.03 -4.06 17.05
C ASN A 80 -4.39 -3.82 16.35
N ARG A 81 -5.46 -3.61 17.11
CA ARG A 81 -6.78 -3.30 16.54
C ARG A 81 -6.74 -2.02 15.69
N GLU A 82 -6.17 -0.95 16.21
CA GLU A 82 -6.04 0.32 15.46
C GLU A 82 -5.16 0.16 14.20
N ALA A 83 -4.14 -0.69 14.25
CA ALA A 83 -3.32 -1.00 13.09
C ALA A 83 -4.07 -1.81 12.02
N GLU A 84 -4.91 -2.77 12.43
CA GLU A 84 -5.79 -3.52 11.52
C GLU A 84 -6.84 -2.62 10.87
N GLU A 85 -7.46 -1.71 11.64
CA GLU A 85 -8.43 -0.73 11.12
C GLU A 85 -7.79 0.17 10.06
N LYS A 86 -6.62 0.76 10.36
CA LYS A 86 -5.87 1.58 9.39
C LYS A 86 -5.43 0.78 8.16
N ARG A 87 -5.08 -0.50 8.33
CA ARG A 87 -4.77 -1.39 7.19
C ARG A 87 -5.99 -1.63 6.32
N ALA A 88 -7.16 -1.84 6.93
CA ALA A 88 -8.41 -2.03 6.19
C ALA A 88 -8.79 -0.77 5.39
N GLU A 89 -8.65 0.42 5.99
CA GLU A 89 -8.83 1.72 5.30
C GLU A 89 -7.86 1.87 4.12
N ALA A 90 -6.57 1.63 4.35
CA ALA A 90 -5.54 1.68 3.31
C ALA A 90 -5.83 0.71 2.16
N ALA A 91 -6.24 -0.51 2.47
CA ALA A 91 -6.63 -1.52 1.48
C ALA A 91 -7.86 -1.11 0.68
N GLN A 92 -8.80 -0.37 1.30
CA GLN A 92 -9.98 0.14 0.61
C GLN A 92 -9.59 1.23 -0.39
N ILE A 93 -8.78 2.20 0.02
CA ILE A 93 -8.26 3.26 -0.86
C ILE A 93 -7.54 2.64 -2.07
N LEU A 94 -6.66 1.67 -1.84
CA LEU A 94 -5.94 1.00 -2.93
C LEU A 94 -6.87 0.31 -3.93
N ARG A 95 -7.96 -0.32 -3.46
CA ARG A 95 -8.95 -0.97 -4.31
C ARG A 95 -9.76 0.04 -5.13
N ASP A 96 -10.16 1.15 -4.50
CA ASP A 96 -10.94 2.20 -5.18
C ASP A 96 -10.10 2.91 -6.25
N GLU A 97 -8.83 3.17 -5.96
CA GLU A 97 -7.91 3.79 -6.92
C GLU A 97 -7.48 2.81 -8.02
N ALA A 98 -7.35 1.52 -7.71
CA ALA A 98 -7.16 0.51 -8.74
C ALA A 98 -8.36 0.44 -9.70
N ALA A 99 -9.60 0.53 -9.19
CA ALA A 99 -10.79 0.57 -10.03
C ALA A 99 -10.80 1.81 -10.95
N ARG A 100 -10.49 2.99 -10.40
CA ARG A 100 -10.35 4.24 -11.20
C ARG A 100 -9.30 4.15 -12.29
N LEU A 101 -8.17 3.50 -12.02
CA LEU A 101 -7.15 3.24 -13.05
C LEU A 101 -7.70 2.37 -14.19
N ILE A 102 -8.48 1.33 -13.88
CA ILE A 102 -9.07 0.45 -14.90
C ILE A 102 -10.09 1.21 -15.74
N ASP A 103 -11.00 1.97 -15.10
CA ASP A 103 -11.98 2.79 -15.81
C ASP A 103 -11.29 3.77 -16.77
N PHE A 104 -10.26 4.47 -16.28
CA PHE A 104 -9.47 5.38 -17.12
C PHE A 104 -8.72 4.65 -18.25
N TYR A 105 -8.17 3.47 -17.98
CA TYR A 105 -7.45 2.69 -18.99
C TYR A 105 -8.38 2.20 -20.10
N GLU A 106 -9.59 1.72 -19.76
CA GLU A 106 -10.60 1.32 -20.74
C GLU A 106 -11.04 2.50 -21.62
N GLU A 107 -11.27 3.67 -21.02
CA GLU A 107 -11.58 4.91 -21.76
C GLU A 107 -10.42 5.34 -22.66
N TRP A 108 -9.20 5.36 -22.12
CA TRP A 108 -7.98 5.78 -22.80
C TRP A 108 -7.62 4.89 -24.00
N LEU A 109 -7.95 3.59 -23.93
CA LEU A 109 -7.79 2.68 -25.07
C LEU A 109 -8.68 3.05 -26.26
N GLY A 110 -9.75 3.83 -26.04
CA GLY A 110 -10.70 4.20 -27.09
C GLY A 110 -11.40 2.97 -27.68
N LEU A 111 -11.80 2.05 -26.80
CA LEU A 111 -12.40 0.78 -27.20
C LEU A 111 -13.65 1.02 -28.08
N PRO A 112 -13.83 0.24 -29.16
CA PRO A 112 -14.97 0.42 -30.06
C PRO A 112 -16.31 0.05 -29.42
N SER A 113 -16.27 -0.81 -28.39
CA SER A 113 -17.42 -1.31 -27.62
C SER A 113 -16.94 -1.87 -26.28
N MET A 114 -17.85 -2.07 -25.33
CA MET A 114 -17.53 -2.67 -24.03
C MET A 114 -17.10 -4.15 -24.14
N TYR A 115 -17.67 -4.86 -25.11
CA TYR A 115 -17.41 -6.27 -25.38
C TYR A 115 -17.00 -6.46 -26.83
N TRP A 116 -16.18 -7.47 -27.09
CA TRP A 116 -15.95 -8.01 -28.42
C TRP A 116 -16.57 -9.39 -28.54
N GLU A 117 -16.98 -9.73 -29.75
CA GLU A 117 -17.47 -11.05 -30.11
C GLU A 117 -16.31 -11.86 -30.70
N ASP A 118 -16.10 -13.07 -30.18
CA ASP A 118 -15.12 -14.00 -30.71
C ASP A 118 -15.64 -14.77 -31.92
N ASP A 119 -14.81 -15.68 -32.44
CA ASP A 119 -15.14 -16.46 -33.63
C ASP A 119 -16.26 -17.49 -33.36
N ASP A 120 -16.54 -17.80 -32.09
CA ASP A 120 -17.61 -18.69 -31.64
C ASP A 120 -18.91 -17.92 -31.32
N GLY A 121 -18.89 -16.59 -31.39
CA GLY A 121 -20.03 -15.71 -31.09
C GLY A 121 -20.13 -15.31 -29.61
N ASP A 122 -19.15 -15.68 -28.78
CA ASP A 122 -19.14 -15.36 -27.35
C ASP A 122 -18.65 -13.93 -27.11
N LEU A 123 -19.33 -13.23 -26.19
CA LEU A 123 -19.01 -11.85 -25.83
C LEU A 123 -17.98 -11.81 -24.69
N HIS A 124 -16.85 -11.18 -24.95
CA HIS A 124 -15.74 -11.02 -24.00
C HIS A 124 -15.43 -9.56 -23.75
N ARG A 125 -14.99 -9.22 -22.54
CA ARG A 125 -14.45 -7.88 -22.28
C ARG A 125 -13.10 -7.73 -22.96
N TYR A 126 -12.80 -6.52 -23.43
CA TYR A 126 -11.45 -6.21 -23.91
C TYR A 126 -10.43 -6.18 -22.78
N VAL A 127 -10.86 -5.73 -21.59
CA VAL A 127 -10.02 -5.64 -20.41
C VAL A 127 -10.64 -6.45 -19.28
N GLU A 128 -9.82 -7.32 -18.69
CA GLU A 128 -10.19 -8.15 -17.55
C GLU A 128 -9.17 -7.93 -16.44
N THR A 129 -9.63 -7.94 -15.19
CA THR A 129 -8.78 -7.89 -14.01
C THR A 129 -8.75 -9.24 -13.32
N GLY A 130 -7.67 -9.53 -12.60
CA GLY A 130 -7.51 -10.80 -11.91
C GLY A 130 -6.31 -10.80 -10.96
N LEU A 131 -6.06 -11.94 -10.34
CA LEU A 131 -4.84 -12.13 -9.54
C LEU A 131 -3.61 -12.32 -10.45
N PRO A 132 -2.43 -11.83 -10.05
CA PRO A 132 -1.19 -12.15 -10.74
C PRO A 132 -0.97 -13.66 -10.84
N CYS A 133 -0.77 -14.17 -12.05
CA CYS A 133 -0.56 -15.58 -12.34
C CYS A 133 0.71 -15.79 -13.19
N LYS A 134 1.28 -17.01 -13.14
CA LYS A 134 2.52 -17.32 -13.88
C LYS A 134 2.28 -17.64 -15.34
N THR A 135 1.13 -18.24 -15.65
CA THR A 135 0.79 -18.65 -17.01
C THR A 135 -0.55 -18.05 -17.41
N ALA A 136 -0.75 -17.88 -18.73
CA ALA A 136 -1.99 -17.32 -19.25
C ALA A 136 -3.21 -18.21 -18.95
N ALA A 137 -3.02 -19.53 -18.87
CA ALA A 137 -4.09 -20.50 -18.58
C ALA A 137 -4.58 -20.44 -17.13
N ASP A 138 -3.72 -20.00 -16.18
CA ASP A 138 -4.06 -19.91 -14.76
C ASP A 138 -4.87 -18.65 -14.42
N PHE A 139 -5.05 -17.74 -15.37
CA PHE A 139 -5.75 -16.48 -15.12
C PHE A 139 -7.25 -16.74 -15.01
N SER A 140 -7.81 -16.29 -13.89
CA SER A 140 -9.25 -16.20 -13.70
C SER A 140 -9.63 -14.73 -13.54
N PRO A 141 -10.60 -14.22 -14.31
CA PRO A 141 -11.17 -12.90 -14.07
C PRO A 141 -11.68 -12.78 -12.64
N LEU A 142 -11.37 -11.66 -12.00
CA LEU A 142 -11.81 -11.31 -10.65
C LEU A 142 -11.94 -9.79 -10.55
N SER A 143 -13.10 -9.31 -10.09
CA SER A 143 -13.33 -7.89 -9.84
C SER A 143 -12.26 -7.30 -8.90
N VAL A 144 -11.81 -6.09 -9.19
CA VAL A 144 -10.82 -5.33 -8.39
C VAL A 144 -11.20 -5.29 -6.91
N HIS A 145 -12.48 -5.08 -6.61
CA HIS A 145 -12.97 -5.00 -5.23
C HIS A 145 -12.90 -6.33 -4.47
N ASN A 146 -12.81 -7.46 -5.18
CA ASN A 146 -12.69 -8.80 -4.61
C ASN A 146 -11.24 -9.27 -4.50
N ILE A 147 -10.28 -8.51 -5.02
CA ILE A 147 -8.86 -8.82 -4.87
C ILE A 147 -8.41 -8.44 -3.45
N ALA A 148 -7.87 -9.43 -2.73
CA ALA A 148 -7.34 -9.19 -1.39
C ALA A 148 -6.03 -8.39 -1.44
N SER A 149 -5.88 -7.43 -0.54
CA SER A 149 -4.58 -6.78 -0.32
C SER A 149 -3.62 -7.73 0.38
N ALA A 150 -2.36 -7.75 -0.07
CA ALA A 150 -1.36 -8.59 0.55
C ALA A 150 -0.91 -8.02 1.92
N PRO A 151 -0.36 -8.86 2.82
CA PRO A 151 0.10 -8.41 4.15
C PRO A 151 1.22 -7.37 4.12
N ASP A 152 1.90 -7.20 2.99
CA ASP A 152 2.93 -6.19 2.77
C ASP A 152 2.35 -4.80 2.43
N ASN A 153 1.03 -4.65 2.50
CA ASN A 153 0.28 -3.43 2.15
C ASN A 153 0.44 -3.00 0.68
N ILE A 154 0.82 -3.94 -0.20
CA ILE A 154 0.88 -3.72 -1.64
C ILE A 154 -0.31 -4.44 -2.27
N PHE A 155 -1.17 -3.67 -2.93
CA PHE A 155 -2.25 -4.21 -3.73
C PHE A 155 -1.70 -4.64 -5.09
N ARG A 156 -1.94 -5.88 -5.50
CA ARG A 156 -1.43 -6.43 -6.76
C ARG A 156 -2.58 -6.98 -7.58
N MET A 157 -2.65 -6.59 -8.84
CA MET A 157 -3.61 -7.13 -9.81
C MET A 157 -2.92 -7.43 -11.13
N ALA A 158 -3.41 -8.42 -11.86
CA ALA A 158 -3.13 -8.57 -13.27
C ALA A 158 -4.24 -7.90 -14.08
N VAL A 159 -3.85 -7.12 -15.09
CA VAL A 159 -4.76 -6.53 -16.08
C VAL A 159 -4.50 -7.25 -17.40
N ARG A 160 -5.48 -8.00 -17.86
CA ARG A 160 -5.45 -8.71 -19.14
C ARG A 160 -6.15 -7.87 -20.19
N THR A 161 -5.45 -7.60 -21.28
CA THR A 161 -5.99 -6.92 -22.45
C THR A 161 -6.02 -7.87 -23.63
N TRP A 162 -7.20 -8.05 -24.23
CA TRP A 162 -7.38 -8.81 -25.45
C TRP A 162 -7.02 -7.97 -26.67
N VAL A 163 -6.13 -8.49 -27.50
CA VAL A 163 -5.66 -7.82 -28.72
C VAL A 163 -6.06 -8.69 -29.91
N LYS A 164 -6.95 -8.15 -30.75
CA LYS A 164 -7.41 -8.83 -31.97
C LYS A 164 -6.31 -8.80 -33.04
N SER A 165 -6.02 -9.96 -33.63
CA SER A 165 -5.23 -10.11 -34.85
C SER A 165 -6.13 -10.54 -36.01
N SER A 166 -5.58 -10.57 -37.23
CA SER A 166 -6.30 -11.08 -38.42
C SER A 166 -6.82 -12.51 -38.25
N ASP A 167 -6.10 -13.35 -37.49
CA ASP A 167 -6.33 -14.80 -37.46
C ASP A 167 -6.70 -15.34 -36.06
N SER A 168 -6.59 -14.53 -35.00
CA SER A 168 -6.93 -14.91 -33.62
C SER A 168 -6.88 -13.70 -32.67
N SER A 169 -7.68 -13.75 -31.60
CA SER A 169 -7.52 -12.85 -30.45
C SER A 169 -6.46 -13.39 -29.48
N TYR A 170 -5.62 -12.50 -28.95
CA TYR A 170 -4.55 -12.87 -28.03
C TYR A 170 -4.61 -12.05 -26.73
N PRO A 171 -4.70 -12.71 -25.56
CA PRO A 171 -4.68 -12.01 -24.29
C PRO A 171 -3.24 -11.68 -23.87
N VAL A 172 -2.99 -10.42 -23.53
CA VAL A 172 -1.73 -9.98 -22.91
C VAL A 172 -2.03 -9.50 -21.50
N SER A 173 -1.38 -10.11 -20.51
CA SER A 173 -1.51 -9.72 -19.10
C SER A 173 -0.33 -8.84 -18.69
N VAL A 174 -0.62 -7.77 -17.95
CA VAL A 174 0.38 -6.97 -17.23
C VAL A 174 0.06 -6.97 -15.74
N VAL A 175 1.06 -7.10 -14.88
CA VAL A 175 0.92 -7.00 -13.43
C VAL A 175 1.09 -5.55 -12.99
N ILE A 176 0.17 -5.06 -12.17
CA ILE A 176 0.22 -3.73 -11.56
C ILE A 176 0.26 -3.87 -10.05
N ALA A 177 1.19 -3.18 -9.42
CA ALA A 177 1.33 -3.09 -7.97
C ALA A 177 1.11 -1.64 -7.51
N LEU A 178 0.19 -1.45 -6.58
CA LEU A 178 -0.14 -0.16 -5.98
C LEU A 178 0.23 -0.19 -4.49
N GLU A 179 0.96 0.83 -4.05
CA GLU A 179 1.39 1.04 -2.68
C GLU A 179 1.01 2.46 -2.23
N LEU A 180 0.40 2.60 -1.05
CA LEU A 180 0.17 3.91 -0.44
C LEU A 180 1.52 4.48 0.01
N TYR A 181 1.92 5.61 -0.58
CA TYR A 181 3.21 6.22 -0.29
C TYR A 181 3.12 7.30 0.80
N SER A 182 2.14 8.20 0.68
CA SER A 182 1.90 9.22 1.70
C SER A 182 0.40 9.52 1.79
N VAL A 183 -0.07 9.65 3.01
CA VAL A 183 -1.41 10.16 3.35
C VAL A 183 -1.16 11.38 4.23
N ASP A 184 -1.20 12.57 3.64
CA ASP A 184 -1.31 13.80 4.42
C ASP A 184 -2.72 14.37 4.29
N ALA A 185 -3.07 15.35 5.12
CA ALA A 185 -4.43 15.89 5.21
C ALA A 185 -4.96 16.48 3.88
N GLU A 186 -4.07 16.76 2.91
CA GLU A 186 -4.41 17.39 1.64
C GLU A 186 -4.07 16.53 0.42
N ARG A 187 -3.24 15.49 0.59
CA ARG A 187 -2.64 14.72 -0.50
C ARG A 187 -2.45 13.26 -0.09
N VAL A 188 -3.20 12.40 -0.77
CA VAL A 188 -2.90 10.97 -0.83
C VAL A 188 -2.11 10.71 -2.11
N SER A 189 -0.95 10.08 -1.98
CA SER A 189 -0.13 9.68 -3.12
C SER A 189 0.18 8.19 -3.10
N LEU A 190 0.15 7.61 -4.30
CA LEU A 190 0.44 6.21 -4.55
C LEU A 190 1.78 6.08 -5.25
N ARG A 191 2.45 4.96 -5.01
CA ARG A 191 3.47 4.43 -5.91
C ARG A 191 2.85 3.29 -6.69
N VAL A 192 2.91 3.41 -8.01
CA VAL A 192 2.36 2.42 -8.93
C VAL A 192 3.52 1.83 -9.71
N ARG A 193 3.62 0.51 -9.76
CA ARG A 193 4.58 -0.20 -10.59
C ARG A 193 3.84 -1.07 -11.58
N VAL A 194 4.24 -0.99 -12.85
CA VAL A 194 3.79 -1.88 -13.91
C VAL A 194 4.92 -2.87 -14.18
N GLU A 195 4.68 -4.16 -13.95
CA GLU A 195 5.68 -5.22 -14.06
C GLU A 195 6.96 -4.91 -13.27
N ASP A 196 8.13 -5.09 -13.89
CA ASP A 196 9.45 -4.78 -13.36
C ASP A 196 9.94 -3.36 -13.70
N ASP A 197 9.06 -2.44 -14.13
CA ASP A 197 9.45 -1.06 -14.48
C ASP A 197 9.69 -0.18 -13.23
N ILE A 198 10.15 1.05 -13.48
CA ILE A 198 10.27 2.08 -12.44
C ILE A 198 8.89 2.42 -11.86
N SER A 199 8.87 2.73 -10.56
CA SER A 199 7.64 3.14 -9.89
C SER A 199 7.25 4.57 -10.28
N VAL A 200 6.01 4.74 -10.74
CA VAL A 200 5.36 6.02 -11.04
C VAL A 200 4.69 6.55 -9.77
N ARG A 201 4.82 7.85 -9.49
CA ARG A 201 4.14 8.48 -8.36
C ARG A 201 2.83 9.10 -8.83
N VAL A 202 1.73 8.65 -8.27
CA VAL A 202 0.37 9.09 -8.62
C VAL A 202 -0.21 9.92 -7.48
N PHE A 203 -0.87 11.02 -7.82
CA PHE A 203 -1.56 11.89 -6.87
C PHE A 203 -3.07 11.78 -7.11
N ILE A 204 -3.82 11.22 -6.16
CA ILE A 204 -5.23 10.83 -6.40
C ILE A 204 -6.20 12.02 -6.39
N ASN A 205 -5.72 13.20 -5.97
CA ASN A 205 -6.48 14.44 -5.97
C ASN A 205 -6.38 15.20 -7.31
N LYS A 206 -5.63 14.69 -8.28
CA LYS A 206 -5.51 15.25 -9.62
C LYS A 206 -6.55 14.66 -10.59
N PRO A 207 -6.87 15.34 -11.69
CA PRO A 207 -7.65 14.75 -12.77
C PRO A 207 -7.03 13.44 -13.28
N SER A 208 -7.86 12.49 -13.72
CA SER A 208 -7.43 11.13 -14.10
C SER A 208 -6.31 11.12 -15.14
N GLU A 209 -6.35 12.02 -16.13
CA GLU A 209 -5.31 12.10 -17.16
C GLU A 209 -3.94 12.46 -16.57
N GLU A 210 -3.89 13.44 -15.67
CA GLU A 210 -2.65 13.83 -14.97
C GLU A 210 -2.19 12.77 -13.96
N ALA A 211 -3.13 12.02 -13.38
CA ALA A 211 -2.84 11.02 -12.37
C ALA A 211 -2.34 9.70 -12.98
N TRP A 212 -2.98 9.24 -14.05
CA TRP A 212 -2.84 7.88 -14.59
C TRP A 212 -2.20 7.81 -15.97
N GLY A 213 -2.05 8.94 -16.67
CA GLY A 213 -1.48 9.00 -18.03
C GLY A 213 -0.14 8.29 -18.16
N ASP A 214 0.78 8.55 -17.23
CA ASP A 214 2.09 7.88 -17.21
C ASP A 214 1.93 6.36 -16.95
N VAL A 215 1.05 5.96 -16.04
CA VAL A 215 0.81 4.54 -15.72
C VAL A 215 0.32 3.76 -16.94
N VAL A 216 -0.69 4.27 -17.65
CA VAL A 216 -1.24 3.59 -18.84
C VAL A 216 -0.24 3.58 -20.01
N MET A 217 0.64 4.59 -20.11
CA MET A 217 1.74 4.58 -21.08
C MET A 217 2.75 3.47 -20.79
N HIS A 218 3.08 3.23 -19.51
CA HIS A 218 3.90 2.09 -19.10
C HIS A 218 3.18 0.76 -19.41
N MET A 219 1.88 0.62 -19.12
CA MET A 219 1.10 -0.57 -19.49
C MET A 219 1.18 -0.86 -21.00
N LYS A 220 0.92 0.15 -21.84
CA LYS A 220 1.01 0.03 -23.31
C LYS A 220 2.40 -0.40 -23.76
N LYS A 221 3.46 0.17 -23.19
CA LYS A 221 4.85 -0.21 -23.49
C LYS A 221 5.10 -1.69 -23.20
N HIS A 222 4.64 -2.20 -22.06
CA HIS A 222 4.78 -3.62 -21.70
C HIS A 222 3.99 -4.54 -22.64
N ILE A 223 2.73 -4.19 -22.94
CA ILE A 223 1.89 -4.94 -23.89
C ILE A 223 2.56 -4.98 -25.27
N ALA A 224 3.00 -3.83 -25.79
CA ALA A 224 3.67 -3.76 -27.09
C ALA A 224 4.96 -4.59 -27.13
N ASN A 225 5.76 -4.58 -26.05
CA ASN A 225 6.96 -5.40 -25.95
C ASN A 225 6.65 -6.90 -25.95
N HIS A 226 5.58 -7.30 -25.26
CA HIS A 226 5.11 -8.69 -25.26
C HIS A 226 4.72 -9.14 -26.67
N LEU A 227 3.93 -8.32 -27.38
CA LEU A 227 3.52 -8.59 -28.75
C LEU A 227 4.72 -8.65 -29.72
N LYS A 228 5.69 -7.75 -29.59
CA LYS A 228 6.92 -7.75 -30.44
C LYS A 228 7.82 -8.97 -30.22
N LYS A 229 7.85 -9.54 -29.01
CA LYS A 229 8.62 -10.77 -28.74
C LYS A 229 8.02 -12.01 -29.42
N ARG A 230 6.74 -11.96 -29.80
CA ARG A 230 6.06 -13.03 -30.55
C ARG A 230 6.47 -13.07 -32.02
N ALA A 231 6.93 -11.96 -32.60
CA ALA A 231 7.39 -11.93 -33.99
C ALA A 231 8.65 -12.81 -34.13
N PRO A 232 8.71 -13.71 -35.14
CA PRO A 232 9.90 -14.52 -35.40
C PRO A 232 11.15 -13.65 -35.51
N SER A 233 12.25 -14.08 -34.87
CA SER A 233 13.54 -13.39 -34.93
C SER A 233 14.11 -13.23 -36.33
N ALA A 234 13.61 -14.01 -37.30
CA ALA A 234 13.98 -13.93 -38.72
C ALA A 234 13.42 -12.70 -39.46
N LEU A 235 12.56 -11.89 -38.83
CA LEU A 235 11.98 -10.66 -39.39
C LEU A 235 12.58 -9.37 -38.80
N ARG A 236 13.69 -9.46 -38.06
CA ARG A 236 14.42 -8.30 -37.49
C ARG A 236 15.61 -7.89 -38.33
#